data_AF-A0A7X2J2B6-F1
#
_entry.id   AF-A0A7X2J2B6-F1
#
_cell.length_a   1.000
_cell.length_b   1.000
_cell.length_c   1.000
_cell.angle_alpha   90.00
_cell.angle_beta   90.00
_cell.angle_gamma   90.00
#
_symmetry.space_group_name_H-M   'P 1'
#
loop_
_entity.id
_entity.type
_entity.pdbx_description
1 polymer ?
#
loop_
_entity_poly.entity_id
_entity_poly.type
_entity_poly.pdbx_seq_one_letter_code
_entity_poly.pdbx_strand_id
1 'polypeptide(L)'
;MKYTASLLSLLIMIVFLLGCSLLEEDVVDSSGLEKVQRIDISSAENPEEVLYVIDHPDEVKSFVKGLFVHKWIISEVPARHHSKQYIYSLYQGETVTLGDTFSTINGAGVIAVITSYNGSPYVQFEKNKHSLTFKIPKEAAGNLSKLIK
;
A
#
# COMPACT_ATOMS: atom_id res chain seq x y z
N MET A 1 45.87 9.17 -28.40
CA MET A 1 44.39 9.22 -28.45
C MET A 1 43.78 7.81 -28.46
N LYS A 2 44.02 6.98 -27.42
CA LYS A 2 43.41 5.63 -27.30
C LYS A 2 42.48 5.50 -26.09
N TYR A 3 42.64 6.35 -25.08
CA TYR A 3 41.86 6.30 -23.83
C TYR A 3 40.55 7.10 -23.89
N THR A 4 40.40 8.02 -24.84
CA THR A 4 39.21 8.87 -24.96
C THR A 4 37.99 8.10 -25.45
N ALA A 5 38.17 7.13 -26.36
CA ALA A 5 37.09 6.25 -26.80
C ALA A 5 36.64 5.27 -25.70
N SER A 6 37.56 4.83 -24.84
CA SER A 6 37.27 3.91 -23.74
C SER A 6 36.51 4.57 -22.59
N LEU A 7 36.76 5.85 -22.30
CA LEU A 7 36.04 6.59 -21.26
C LEU A 7 34.59 6.91 -21.66
N LEU A 8 34.36 7.20 -22.94
CA LEU A 8 33.02 7.55 -23.46
C LEU A 8 32.06 6.35 -23.41
N SER A 9 32.57 5.14 -23.66
CA SER A 9 31.78 3.91 -23.57
C SER A 9 31.37 3.57 -22.13
N LEU A 10 32.21 3.91 -21.13
CA LEU A 10 31.88 3.67 -19.73
C LEU A 10 30.79 4.65 -19.24
N LEU A 11 30.82 5.89 -19.73
CA LEU A 11 29.85 6.93 -19.37
C LEU A 11 28.43 6.60 -19.87
N ILE A 12 28.31 6.04 -21.07
CA ILE A 12 27.02 5.62 -21.64
C ILE A 12 26.40 4.47 -20.83
N MET A 13 27.22 3.55 -20.32
CA MET A 13 26.74 2.42 -19.52
C MET A 13 26.14 2.88 -18.17
N ILE A 14 26.67 3.96 -17.58
CA ILE A 14 26.13 4.58 -16.35
C ILE A 14 24.79 5.27 -16.61
N VAL A 15 24.62 5.93 -17.76
CA VAL A 15 23.35 6.57 -18.14
C VAL A 15 22.26 5.52 -18.43
N PHE A 16 22.63 4.36 -18.99
CA PHE A 16 21.72 3.22 -19.15
C PHE A 16 21.33 2.58 -17.80
N LEU A 17 22.23 2.56 -16.82
CA LEU A 17 21.92 2.08 -15.45
C LEU A 17 21.06 3.04 -14.63
N LEU A 18 20.95 4.31 -15.06
CA LEU A 18 20.02 5.30 -14.51
C LEU A 18 18.71 5.40 -15.33
N GLY A 19 18.55 4.53 -16.33
CA GLY A 19 17.39 4.47 -17.21
C GLY A 19 16.19 3.74 -16.58
N CYS A 20 15.13 4.51 -16.36
CA CYS A 20 13.74 4.12 -16.06
C CYS A 20 13.41 3.62 -14.65
N SER A 21 13.13 4.55 -13.74
CA SER A 21 11.96 4.44 -12.87
C SER A 21 11.43 5.83 -12.51
N LEU A 22 10.99 6.56 -13.53
CA LEU A 22 10.17 7.76 -13.39
C LEU A 22 8.88 7.50 -14.17
N LEU A 23 8.10 6.58 -13.65
CA LEU A 23 6.74 6.26 -14.08
C LEU A 23 5.90 6.25 -12.81
N GLU A 24 5.14 7.34 -12.62
CA GLU A 24 4.18 7.47 -11.52
C GLU A 24 3.03 6.42 -11.61
N GLU A 25 2.99 5.61 -12.68
CA GLU A 25 2.06 4.49 -12.88
C GLU A 25 2.52 3.15 -12.30
N ASP A 26 3.83 2.87 -12.18
CA ASP A 26 4.35 1.54 -11.81
C ASP A 26 4.24 1.20 -10.31
N VAL A 27 4.14 2.19 -9.42
CA VAL A 27 4.21 1.90 -7.98
C VAL A 27 2.92 1.27 -7.46
N VAL A 28 1.77 1.56 -8.09
CA VAL A 28 0.52 0.84 -7.79
C VAL A 28 0.67 -0.64 -8.17
N ASP A 29 1.34 -0.93 -9.28
CA ASP A 29 1.50 -2.28 -9.83
C ASP A 29 2.43 -3.18 -8.96
N SER A 30 3.43 -2.60 -8.29
CA SER A 30 4.28 -3.35 -7.35
C SER A 30 3.61 -3.65 -5.99
N SER A 31 2.55 -2.91 -5.65
CA SER A 31 1.91 -2.99 -4.34
C SER A 31 1.01 -4.23 -4.19
N GLY A 32 0.56 -4.84 -5.30
CA GLY A 32 -0.40 -5.95 -5.30
C GLY A 32 -1.84 -5.53 -4.99
N LEU A 33 -2.11 -4.22 -4.85
CA LEU A 33 -3.42 -3.69 -4.49
C LEU A 33 -4.40 -3.63 -5.67
N GLU A 34 -3.92 -3.83 -6.89
CA GLU A 34 -4.74 -4.01 -8.09
C GLU A 34 -5.65 -5.25 -8.03
N LYS A 35 -5.29 -6.22 -7.17
CA LYS A 35 -6.05 -7.47 -6.97
C LYS A 35 -7.14 -7.36 -5.91
N VAL A 36 -7.26 -6.21 -5.24
CA VAL A 36 -8.24 -6.00 -4.18
C VAL A 36 -9.64 -5.99 -4.78
N GLN A 37 -10.53 -6.76 -4.19
CA GLN A 37 -11.94 -6.88 -4.59
C GLN A 37 -12.89 -6.60 -3.43
N ARG A 38 -12.40 -6.62 -2.19
CA ARG A 38 -13.18 -6.26 -1.01
C ARG A 38 -12.28 -5.60 0.03
N ILE A 39 -12.82 -4.64 0.77
CA ILE A 39 -12.15 -3.97 1.88
C ILE A 39 -13.09 -4.00 3.07
N ASP A 40 -12.64 -4.59 4.17
CA ASP A 40 -13.33 -4.51 5.45
C ASP A 40 -12.67 -3.44 6.31
N ILE A 41 -13.48 -2.64 6.99
CA ILE A 41 -13.03 -1.55 7.84
C ILE A 41 -13.51 -1.80 9.27
N SER A 42 -12.56 -1.89 10.19
CA SER A 42 -12.82 -2.09 11.62
C SER A 42 -12.21 -0.96 12.46
N SER A 43 -12.70 -0.78 13.69
CA SER A 43 -12.03 0.05 14.68
C SER A 43 -10.72 -0.60 15.11
N ALA A 44 -9.66 0.18 15.30
CA ALA A 44 -8.44 -0.33 15.93
C ALA A 44 -8.65 -0.73 17.40
N GLU A 45 -9.67 -0.18 18.07
CA GLU A 45 -10.04 -0.54 19.45
C GLU A 45 -10.84 -1.84 19.51
N ASN A 46 -11.62 -2.15 18.46
CA ASN A 46 -12.37 -3.41 18.34
C ASN A 46 -12.17 -4.03 16.94
N PRO A 47 -11.00 -4.67 16.66
CA PRO A 47 -10.66 -5.16 15.33
C PRO A 47 -11.57 -6.27 14.79
N GLU A 48 -12.20 -7.03 15.69
CA GLU A 48 -13.08 -8.16 15.35
C GLU A 48 -14.46 -7.70 14.82
N GLU A 49 -14.81 -6.43 15.05
CA GLU A 49 -16.07 -5.84 14.59
C GLU A 49 -15.85 -5.04 13.31
N VAL A 50 -16.37 -5.57 12.19
CA VAL A 50 -16.38 -4.87 10.91
C VAL A 50 -17.46 -3.80 10.93
N LEU A 51 -17.03 -2.55 10.86
CA LEU A 51 -17.89 -1.36 10.85
C LEU A 51 -18.45 -1.06 9.46
N TYR A 52 -17.65 -1.33 8.42
CA TYR A 52 -18.01 -1.01 7.04
C TYR A 52 -17.33 -1.97 6.06
N VAL A 53 -18.00 -2.26 4.95
CA VAL A 53 -17.51 -3.13 3.88
C VAL A 53 -17.62 -2.39 2.55
N ILE A 54 -16.54 -2.42 1.76
CA ILE A 54 -16.51 -1.96 0.38
C ILE A 54 -16.27 -3.18 -0.50
N ASP A 55 -17.28 -3.61 -1.25
CA ASP A 55 -17.23 -4.76 -2.15
C ASP A 55 -17.72 -4.45 -3.58
N HIS A 56 -18.24 -3.24 -3.81
CA HIS A 56 -18.58 -2.79 -5.16
C HIS A 56 -17.31 -2.47 -5.96
N PRO A 57 -17.09 -3.06 -7.15
CA PRO A 57 -15.83 -2.93 -7.90
C PRO A 57 -15.37 -1.50 -8.15
N ASP A 58 -16.30 -0.60 -8.50
CA ASP A 58 -15.97 0.81 -8.74
C ASP A 58 -15.56 1.56 -7.47
N GLU A 59 -16.15 1.20 -6.33
CA GLU A 59 -15.83 1.80 -5.03
C GLU A 59 -14.48 1.30 -4.53
N VAL A 60 -14.21 -0.01 -4.66
CA VAL A 60 -12.91 -0.61 -4.36
C VAL A 60 -11.81 0.04 -5.20
N LYS A 61 -12.03 0.15 -6.52
CA LYS A 61 -11.08 0.79 -7.44
C LYS A 61 -10.85 2.26 -7.09
N SER A 62 -11.91 2.99 -6.78
CA SER A 62 -11.84 4.39 -6.36
C SER A 62 -11.05 4.54 -5.06
N PHE A 63 -11.30 3.68 -4.07
CA PHE A 63 -10.59 3.65 -2.81
C PHE A 63 -9.09 3.40 -3.01
N VAL A 64 -8.73 2.32 -3.72
CA VAL A 64 -7.33 1.93 -3.94
C VAL A 64 -6.58 3.02 -4.71
N LYS A 65 -7.17 3.59 -5.77
CA LYS A 65 -6.57 4.73 -6.49
C LYS A 65 -6.38 5.94 -5.57
N GLY A 66 -7.36 6.17 -4.70
CA GLY A 66 -7.35 7.25 -3.71
C GLY A 66 -6.28 7.12 -2.63
N LEU A 67 -5.62 5.96 -2.48
CA LEU A 67 -4.51 5.80 -1.55
C LEU A 67 -3.23 6.48 -2.02
N PHE A 68 -3.09 6.75 -3.34
CA PHE A 68 -1.90 7.37 -3.92
C PHE A 68 -0.58 6.70 -3.44
N VAL A 69 -0.53 5.36 -3.46
CA VAL A 69 0.58 4.56 -2.90
C VAL A 69 1.95 4.97 -3.45
N HIS A 70 2.01 5.40 -4.73
CA HIS A 70 3.22 5.92 -5.36
C HIS A 70 3.84 7.15 -4.67
N LYS A 71 3.08 7.85 -3.82
CA LYS A 71 3.53 9.03 -3.07
C LYS A 71 3.85 8.74 -1.60
N TRP A 72 3.80 7.48 -1.18
CA TRP A 72 4.07 7.11 0.20
C TRP A 72 5.57 7.18 0.50
N ILE A 73 5.92 7.71 1.66
CA ILE A 73 7.31 7.87 2.09
C ILE A 73 7.51 7.03 3.36
N ILE A 74 8.45 6.09 3.32
CA ILE A 74 8.82 5.29 4.51
C ILE A 74 9.22 6.26 5.62
N SER A 75 8.63 6.08 6.80
CA SER A 75 8.87 6.93 7.96
C SER A 75 8.54 6.17 9.23
N GLU A 76 9.09 6.60 10.36
CA GLU A 76 8.59 6.20 11.67
C GLU A 76 7.37 7.06 12.05
N VAL A 77 6.45 6.48 12.83
CA VAL A 77 5.33 7.23 13.40
C VAL A 77 5.87 8.12 14.52
N PRO A 78 5.67 9.45 14.47
CA PRO A 78 6.10 10.32 15.55
C PRO A 78 5.44 9.95 16.87
N ALA A 79 6.15 10.08 17.99
CA ALA A 79 5.66 9.61 19.30
C ALA A 79 4.34 10.25 19.79
N ARG A 80 3.95 11.36 19.19
CA ARG A 80 2.67 12.04 19.45
C ARG A 80 1.47 11.42 18.71
N HIS A 81 1.69 10.46 17.82
CA HIS A 81 0.68 9.91 16.90
C HIS A 81 0.50 8.39 17.03
N HIS A 82 0.47 7.84 18.25
CA HIS A 82 0.36 6.39 18.47
C HIS A 82 -1.07 5.82 18.45
N SER A 83 -2.09 6.68 18.51
CA SER A 83 -3.47 6.20 18.56
C SER A 83 -3.89 5.67 17.19
N LYS A 84 -3.84 4.34 17.03
CA LYS A 84 -4.44 3.66 15.88
C LYS A 84 -5.94 3.99 15.86
N GLN A 85 -6.50 4.18 14.68
CA GLN A 85 -7.89 4.60 14.51
C GLN A 85 -8.71 3.51 13.81
N TYR A 86 -8.34 3.20 12.57
CA TYR A 86 -9.05 2.18 11.77
C TYR A 86 -8.07 1.17 11.19
N ILE A 87 -8.60 -0.03 10.99
CA ILE A 87 -7.93 -1.14 10.30
C ILE A 87 -8.72 -1.40 9.02
N TYR A 88 -8.02 -1.38 7.89
CA TYR A 88 -8.55 -1.70 6.58
C TYR A 88 -7.93 -3.03 6.18
N SER A 89 -8.73 -4.08 6.08
CA SER A 89 -8.32 -5.41 5.63
C SER A 89 -8.67 -5.54 4.15
N LEU A 90 -7.66 -5.73 3.30
CA LEU A 90 -7.80 -5.74 1.85
C LEU A 90 -7.78 -7.18 1.36
N TYR A 91 -8.87 -7.61 0.73
CA TYR A 91 -9.07 -8.97 0.26
C TYR A 91 -8.97 -9.04 -1.26
N GLN A 92 -8.25 -10.06 -1.75
CA GLN A 92 -8.41 -10.52 -3.11
C GLN A 92 -9.63 -11.45 -3.17
N GLY A 93 -10.50 -11.28 -4.16
CA GLY A 93 -11.64 -12.17 -4.33
C GLY A 93 -11.20 -13.60 -4.63
N GLU A 94 -12.06 -14.57 -4.31
CA GLU A 94 -11.72 -15.99 -4.32
C GLU A 94 -11.12 -16.45 -5.66
N THR A 95 -9.80 -16.62 -5.70
CA THR A 95 -9.14 -17.58 -6.58
C THR A 95 -8.44 -18.58 -5.67
N VAL A 96 -9.15 -19.66 -5.33
CA VAL A 96 -8.53 -20.80 -4.64
C VAL A 96 -7.63 -21.49 -5.65
N THR A 97 -6.32 -21.27 -5.57
CA THR A 97 -5.34 -22.08 -6.29
C THR A 97 -5.13 -23.39 -5.52
N LEU A 98 -5.31 -24.52 -6.19
CA LEU A 98 -5.04 -25.85 -5.65
C LEU A 98 -3.56 -25.93 -5.21
N GLY A 99 -3.31 -25.83 -3.90
CA GLY A 99 -1.98 -25.97 -3.31
C GLY A 99 -1.53 -24.84 -2.38
N ASP A 100 -2.30 -23.76 -2.21
CA ASP A 100 -1.86 -22.64 -1.37
C ASP A 100 -1.95 -22.96 0.12
N THR A 101 -0.79 -23.01 0.78
CA THR A 101 -0.71 -22.93 2.24
C THR A 101 -0.94 -21.49 2.69
N PHE A 102 -2.17 -21.19 3.08
CA PHE A 102 -2.58 -19.92 3.67
C PHE A 102 -1.80 -19.64 4.95
N SER A 103 -0.77 -18.81 4.85
CA SER A 103 -0.09 -18.28 6.04
C SER A 103 -0.88 -17.08 6.56
N THR A 104 -1.58 -17.31 7.67
CA THR A 104 -2.22 -16.38 8.60
C THR A 104 -1.80 -14.91 8.47
N ILE A 105 -2.75 -14.09 7.99
CA ILE A 105 -3.08 -12.78 8.54
C ILE A 105 -4.63 -12.70 8.56
N ASN A 106 -5.24 -13.40 9.53
CA ASN A 106 -6.66 -13.35 9.92
C ASN A 106 -7.73 -13.40 8.79
N GLY A 107 -7.63 -14.38 7.89
CA GLY A 107 -8.67 -14.73 6.92
C GLY A 107 -8.09 -15.25 5.62
N ALA A 108 -8.73 -16.25 5.00
CA ALA A 108 -8.37 -16.63 3.65
C ALA A 108 -8.59 -15.42 2.71
N GLY A 109 -7.61 -15.12 1.85
CA GLY A 109 -7.74 -14.05 0.84
C GLY A 109 -7.31 -12.64 1.25
N VAL A 110 -6.89 -12.40 2.51
CA VAL A 110 -6.28 -11.09 2.90
C VAL A 110 -4.92 -10.94 2.23
N ILE A 111 -4.74 -9.89 1.43
CA ILE A 111 -3.48 -9.60 0.72
C ILE A 111 -2.69 -8.45 1.33
N ALA A 112 -3.36 -7.57 2.09
CA ALA A 112 -2.72 -6.48 2.82
C ALA A 112 -3.61 -5.95 3.94
N VAL A 113 -3.00 -5.32 4.95
CA VAL A 113 -3.70 -4.57 5.99
C VAL A 113 -3.13 -3.17 6.08
N ILE A 114 -4.00 -2.16 6.11
CA ILE A 114 -3.63 -0.76 6.39
C ILE A 114 -4.17 -0.42 7.77
N THR A 115 -3.34 0.12 8.65
CA THR A 115 -3.80 0.71 9.92
C THR A 115 -3.55 2.21 9.90
N SER A 116 -4.59 3.01 10.07
CA SER A 116 -4.50 4.48 10.16
C SER A 116 -4.30 4.95 11.60
N TYR A 117 -3.79 6.17 11.75
CA TYR A 117 -3.59 6.82 13.05
C TYR A 117 -4.44 8.09 13.16
N ASN A 118 -5.04 8.31 14.32
CA ASN A 118 -5.94 9.42 14.57
C ASN A 118 -5.24 10.77 14.34
N GLY A 119 -5.87 11.63 13.51
CA GLY A 119 -5.40 12.99 13.23
C GLY A 119 -4.02 13.07 12.57
N SER A 120 -3.57 12.00 11.92
CA SER A 120 -2.18 11.84 11.49
C SER A 120 -2.09 11.34 10.04
N PRO A 121 -1.22 11.91 9.19
CA PRO A 121 -1.02 11.47 7.81
C PRO A 121 -0.04 10.29 7.75
N TYR A 122 -0.23 9.30 8.61
CA TYR A 122 0.62 8.12 8.71
C TYR A 122 -0.24 6.86 8.66
N VAL A 123 0.32 5.81 8.09
CA VAL A 123 -0.27 4.47 8.09
C VAL A 123 0.79 3.43 8.36
N GLN A 124 0.38 2.36 9.03
CA GLN A 124 1.12 1.10 9.06
C GLN A 124 0.54 0.22 7.96
N PHE A 125 1.39 -0.27 7.06
CA PHE A 125 1.03 -1.18 5.98
C PHE A 125 1.67 -2.53 6.24
N GLU A 126 0.84 -3.58 6.26
CA GLU A 126 1.27 -4.95 6.47
C GLU A 126 0.95 -5.81 5.25
N LYS A 127 1.96 -6.57 4.79
CA LYS A 127 1.85 -7.53 3.69
C LYS A 127 2.82 -8.68 3.94
N ASN A 128 2.38 -9.92 3.77
CA ASN A 128 3.22 -11.12 3.95
C ASN A 128 3.99 -11.15 5.29
N LYS A 129 3.36 -10.73 6.40
CA LYS A 129 3.96 -10.60 7.75
C LYS A 129 5.08 -9.55 7.88
N HIS A 130 5.33 -8.77 6.83
CA HIS A 130 6.18 -7.60 6.89
C HIS A 130 5.33 -6.36 7.12
N SER A 131 5.75 -5.54 8.07
CA SER A 131 5.05 -4.29 8.41
C SER A 131 5.98 -3.11 8.26
N LEU A 132 5.53 -2.09 7.52
CA LEU A 132 6.24 -0.84 7.31
C LEU A 132 5.33 0.33 7.62
N THR A 133 5.90 1.41 8.13
CA THR A 133 5.18 2.66 8.35
C THR A 133 5.50 3.64 7.24
N PHE A 134 4.46 4.34 6.80
CA PHE A 134 4.55 5.35 5.76
C PHE A 134 3.90 6.65 6.23
N LYS A 135 4.50 7.77 5.85
CA LYS A 135 3.82 9.06 5.75
C LYS A 135 3.12 9.13 4.40
N ILE A 136 1.85 9.51 4.41
CA ILE A 136 0.99 9.54 3.22
C ILE A 136 0.57 10.97 2.86
N PRO A 137 0.18 11.24 1.60
CA PRO A 137 -0.40 12.53 1.21
C PRO A 137 -1.68 12.85 2.00
N LYS A 138 -1.99 14.14 2.16
CA LYS A 138 -3.22 14.57 2.86
C LYS A 138 -4.47 14.08 2.15
N GLU A 139 -4.43 13.98 0.83
CA GLU A 139 -5.50 13.49 -0.03
C GLU A 139 -5.79 12.02 0.26
N ALA A 140 -4.74 11.20 0.42
CA ALA A 140 -4.85 9.80 0.81
C ALA A 140 -5.42 9.65 2.22
N ALA A 141 -4.92 10.45 3.18
CA ALA A 141 -5.44 10.45 4.55
C ALA A 141 -6.92 10.86 4.59
N GLY A 142 -7.31 11.84 3.77
CA GLY A 142 -8.69 12.24 3.57
C GLY A 142 -9.55 11.08 3.06
N ASN A 143 -9.07 10.31 2.07
CA ASN A 143 -9.80 9.15 1.56
C ASN A 143 -10.02 8.05 2.60
N LEU A 144 -9.02 7.78 3.46
CA LEU A 144 -9.17 6.84 4.57
C LEU A 144 -10.26 7.29 5.57
N SER A 145 -10.35 8.59 5.83
CA SER A 145 -11.34 9.17 6.76
C SER A 145 -12.75 9.36 6.19
N LYS A 146 -12.93 9.35 4.87
CA LYS A 146 -14.21 9.71 4.21
C LYS A 146 -15.32 8.70 4.42
N LEU A 147 -14.97 7.45 4.67
CA LEU A 147 -15.89 6.32 4.64
C LEU A 147 -16.59 6.07 5.99
N ILE A 148 -16.18 6.79 7.04
CA ILE A 148 -16.62 6.58 8.41
C ILE A 148 -16.98 7.96 8.95
N LYS A 149 -18.19 8.41 8.64
CA LYS A 149 -18.81 9.65 9.14
C LYS A 149 -20.10 9.32 9.86
#